data_AF-A0A822GAZ4-F1
#
_entry.id   AF-A0A822GAZ4-F1
#
_cell.length_a   1.000
_cell.length_b   1.000
_cell.length_c   1.000
_cell.angle_alpha   90.00
_cell.angle_beta   90.00
_cell.angle_gamma   90.00
#
_symmetry.space_group_name_H-M   'P 1'
#
loop_
_entity.id
_entity.type
_entity.pdbx_description
1 polymer ?
#
loop_
_entity_poly.entity_id
_entity_poly.type
_entity_poly.pdbx_seq_one_letter_code
_entity_poly.pdbx_strand_id
1 'polypeptide(L)'
;MRTCLQTLGKILWEMGKPNLAEKYFIRLLEQLPANDSLRRHLYQDLGRLASHVGDLDKSMEWRQKALDFKKQSQPAGSSSTRQTTNIK
;
A
#
# COMPACT_ATOMS: atom_id res chain seq x y z
N MET A 1 -15.19 13.23 -3.73
CA MET A 1 -15.53 11.80 -3.87
C MET A 1 -14.29 10.92 -3.66
N ARG A 2 -13.82 10.79 -2.41
CA ARG A 2 -12.60 10.02 -2.05
C ARG A 2 -12.88 8.62 -1.47
N THR A 3 -14.09 8.40 -0.99
CA THR A 3 -14.55 7.16 -0.36
C THR A 3 -14.98 6.10 -1.37
N CYS A 4 -15.41 6.49 -2.58
CA CYS A 4 -16.00 5.58 -3.55
C CYS A 4 -15.09 4.40 -3.94
N LEU A 5 -13.78 4.63 -4.07
CA LEU A 5 -12.82 3.59 -4.48
C LEU A 5 -12.44 2.64 -3.35
N GLN A 6 -12.31 3.15 -2.12
CA GLN A 6 -12.16 2.29 -0.94
C GLN A 6 -13.42 1.46 -0.69
N THR A 7 -14.59 2.07 -0.85
CA THR A 7 -15.87 1.37 -0.74
C THR A 7 -16.01 0.33 -1.84
N LEU A 8 -15.60 0.62 -3.08
CA LEU A 8 -15.65 -0.34 -4.19
C LEU A 8 -14.73 -1.54 -3.95
N GLY A 9 -13.50 -1.31 -3.48
CA GLY A 9 -12.59 -2.38 -3.09
C GLY A 9 -13.13 -3.25 -1.96
N LYS A 10 -13.79 -2.63 -0.97
CA LYS A 10 -14.51 -3.33 0.09
C LYS A 10 -15.70 -4.13 -0.45
N ILE A 11 -16.51 -3.56 -1.34
CA ILE A 11 -17.64 -4.25 -1.96
C ILE A 11 -17.17 -5.45 -2.79
N LEU A 12 -16.07 -5.32 -3.54
CA LEU A 12 -15.47 -6.42 -4.30
C LEU A 12 -14.92 -7.53 -3.38
N TRP A 13 -14.42 -7.14 -2.20
CA TRP A 13 -14.05 -8.08 -1.15
C TRP A 13 -15.30 -8.78 -0.57
N GLU A 14 -16.35 -8.05 -0.20
CA GLU A 14 -17.62 -8.62 0.28
C GLU A 14 -18.28 -9.54 -0.77
N MET A 15 -18.04 -9.30 -2.07
CA MET A 15 -18.47 -10.17 -3.16
C MET A 15 -17.63 -11.45 -3.32
N GLY A 16 -16.61 -11.69 -2.48
CA GLY A 16 -15.75 -12.87 -2.54
C GLY A 16 -14.84 -12.92 -3.76
N LYS A 17 -14.54 -11.76 -4.38
CA LYS A 17 -13.70 -11.66 -5.60
C LYS A 17 -12.40 -10.89 -5.36
N PRO A 18 -11.50 -11.38 -4.50
CA PRO A 18 -10.28 -10.65 -4.17
C PRO A 18 -9.34 -10.49 -5.37
N ASN A 19 -9.22 -11.49 -6.24
CA ASN A 19 -8.38 -11.37 -7.46
C ASN A 19 -8.84 -10.26 -8.41
N LEU A 20 -10.15 -9.98 -8.45
CA LEU A 20 -10.69 -8.91 -9.29
C LEU A 20 -10.40 -7.53 -8.66
N ALA A 21 -10.55 -7.43 -7.33
CA ALA A 21 -10.18 -6.23 -6.59
C ALA A 21 -8.69 -5.87 -6.78
N GLU A 22 -7.80 -6.86 -6.73
CA GLU A 22 -6.36 -6.66 -6.92
C GLU A 22 -6.06 -6.04 -8.29
N LYS A 23 -6.63 -6.62 -9.36
CA LYS A 23 -6.47 -6.10 -10.73
C LYS A 23 -6.98 -4.67 -10.89
N TYR A 24 -8.12 -4.35 -10.28
CA TYR A 24 -8.68 -3.00 -10.31
C TYR A 24 -7.79 -1.99 -9.58
N PHE A 25 -7.28 -2.37 -8.41
CA PHE A 25 -6.35 -1.53 -7.65
C PHE A 25 -5.03 -1.28 -8.41
N ILE A 26 -4.46 -2.31 -9.04
CA ILE A 26 -3.22 -2.16 -9.83
C ILE A 26 -3.44 -1.22 -11.03
N ARG A 27 -4.51 -1.42 -11.81
CA ARG A 27 -4.86 -0.52 -12.93
C ARG A 27 -5.03 0.93 -12.47
N LEU A 28 -5.70 1.13 -11.34
CA LEU A 28 -5.88 2.46 -10.78
C LEU A 28 -4.54 3.08 -10.36
N LEU A 29 -3.63 2.29 -9.82
CA LEU A 29 -2.29 2.72 -9.43
C LEU A 29 -1.43 3.16 -10.63
N GLU A 30 -1.62 2.53 -11.80
CA GLU A 30 -0.99 2.92 -13.06
C GLU A 30 -1.56 4.23 -13.61
N GLN A 31 -2.86 4.48 -13.40
CA GLN A 31 -3.52 5.71 -13.85
C GLN A 31 -3.24 6.92 -12.94
N LEU A 32 -2.92 6.69 -11.67
CA LEU A 32 -2.65 7.76 -10.71
C LEU A 32 -1.22 8.30 -10.84
N PRO A 33 -1.01 9.63 -10.80
CA PRO A 33 0.32 10.22 -10.84
C PRO A 33 1.14 9.77 -9.63
N ALA A 34 2.46 9.62 -9.83
CA ALA A 34 3.37 9.09 -8.81
C ALA A 34 3.38 9.88 -7.50
N ASN A 35 2.99 11.16 -7.52
CA ASN A 35 2.98 12.02 -6.34
C ASN A 35 1.61 12.06 -5.61
N ASP A 36 0.65 11.23 -6.03
CA ASP A 36 -0.67 11.21 -5.41
C ASP A 36 -0.65 10.46 -4.08
N SER A 37 -1.13 11.13 -3.02
CA SER A 37 -1.32 10.54 -1.69
C SER A 37 -2.23 9.30 -1.69
N LEU A 38 -3.05 9.13 -2.74
CA LEU A 38 -3.90 7.95 -2.95
C LEU A 38 -3.11 6.67 -3.23
N ARG A 39 -1.89 6.74 -3.81
CA ARG A 39 -1.06 5.54 -4.02
C ARG A 39 -0.74 4.83 -2.70
N ARG A 40 -0.51 5.60 -1.63
CA ARG A 40 -0.30 5.03 -0.28
C ARG A 40 -1.51 4.25 0.20
N HIS A 41 -2.72 4.77 -0.02
CA HIS A 41 -3.95 4.09 0.37
C HIS A 41 -4.16 2.81 -0.43
N LEU A 42 -3.90 2.85 -1.74
CA LEU A 42 -3.92 1.69 -2.62
C LEU A 42 -2.97 0.57 -2.17
N TYR A 43 -1.73 0.91 -1.78
CA TYR A 43 -0.81 -0.09 -1.25
C TYR A 43 -1.30 -0.71 0.07
N GLN A 44 -1.94 0.07 0.94
CA GLN A 44 -2.53 -0.47 2.18
C GLN A 44 -3.70 -1.42 1.88
N ASP A 45 -4.55 -1.06 0.92
CA ASP A 45 -5.71 -1.88 0.53
C ASP A 45 -5.26 -3.17 -0.18
N LEU A 46 -4.25 -3.11 -1.05
CA LEU A 46 -3.60 -4.28 -1.66
C LEU A 46 -2.98 -5.20 -0.61
N GLY A 47 -2.30 -4.66 0.40
CA GLY A 47 -1.75 -5.46 1.48
C GLY A 47 -2.83 -6.16 2.30
N ARG A 48 -3.95 -5.48 2.56
CA ARG A 48 -5.09 -6.07 3.26
C ARG A 48 -5.75 -7.19 2.45
N LEU A 49 -5.86 -6.98 1.15
CA LEU A 49 -6.38 -7.96 0.20
C LEU A 49 -5.48 -9.21 0.13
N ALA A 50 -4.17 -9.03 0.02
CA ALA A 50 -3.18 -10.10 0.03
C ALA A 50 -3.25 -10.93 1.33
N SER A 51 -3.34 -10.26 2.50
CA SER A 51 -3.58 -10.95 3.77
C SER A 51 -4.88 -11.76 3.77
N HIS A 52 -5.93 -11.26 3.12
CA HIS A 52 -7.23 -11.93 3.09
C HIS A 52 -7.21 -13.21 2.23
N VAL A 53 -6.43 -13.23 1.14
CA VAL A 53 -6.24 -14.44 0.32
C VAL A 53 -5.21 -15.41 0.90
N GLY A 54 -4.61 -15.10 2.05
CA GLY A 54 -3.58 -15.91 2.70
C GLY A 54 -2.16 -15.68 2.15
N ASP A 55 -1.98 -14.71 1.26
CA ASP A 55 -0.68 -14.35 0.68
C ASP A 55 0.00 -13.29 1.57
N LEU A 56 0.61 -13.76 2.65
CA LEU A 56 1.28 -12.91 3.63
C LEU A 56 2.54 -12.25 3.07
N ASP A 57 3.26 -12.93 2.18
CA ASP A 57 4.46 -12.38 1.52
C ASP A 57 4.10 -11.15 0.69
N LYS A 58 3.09 -11.22 -0.18
CA LYS A 58 2.62 -10.03 -0.90
C LYS A 58 2.07 -8.97 0.02
N SER A 59 1.37 -9.34 1.11
CA SER A 59 0.87 -8.36 2.07
C SER A 59 2.00 -7.52 2.67
N MET A 60 3.09 -8.19 3.06
CA MET A 60 4.29 -7.55 3.59
C MET A 60 4.93 -6.64 2.54
N GLU A 61 5.06 -7.11 1.30
CA GLU A 61 5.63 -6.32 0.20
C GLU A 61 4.82 -5.04 -0.07
N TRP A 62 3.49 -5.14 -0.10
CA TRP A 62 2.61 -3.98 -0.31
C TRP A 62 2.66 -3.00 0.85
N ARG A 63 2.69 -3.48 2.10
CA ARG A 63 2.86 -2.63 3.28
C ARG A 63 4.20 -1.91 3.27
N GLN A 64 5.27 -2.59 2.84
CA GLN A 64 6.59 -1.99 2.73
C GLN A 64 6.60 -0.85 1.70
N LYS A 65 6.01 -1.06 0.51
CA LYS A 65 5.83 0.00 -0.50
C LYS A 65 5.05 1.20 0.03
N ALA A 66 4.01 0.98 0.83
CA ALA A 66 3.25 2.05 1.46
C ALA A 66 4.10 2.88 2.46
N LEU A 67 4.97 2.22 3.22
CA LEU A 67 5.89 2.87 4.16
C LEU A 67 6.96 3.67 3.44
N ASP A 68 7.54 3.12 2.37
CA ASP A 68 8.59 3.80 1.62
C ASP A 68 8.05 5.01 0.86
N PHE A 69 6.81 4.94 0.35
CA PHE A 69 6.09 6.10 -0.17
C PHE A 69 5.91 7.20 0.89
N LYS A 70 5.55 6.82 2.12
CA LYS A 70 5.40 7.76 3.23
C LYS A 70 6.75 8.41 3.60
N LYS A 71 7.84 7.64 3.60
CA LYS A 71 9.19 8.16 3.87
C LYS A 71 9.66 9.12 2.78
N GLN A 72 9.41 8.82 1.50
CA GLN A 72 9.77 9.72 0.40
C GLN A 72 8.95 11.02 0.41
N SER A 73 7.69 10.95 0.83
CA SER A 73 6.82 12.13 0.96
C SER A 73 7.12 12.97 2.21
N GLN A 74 7.82 12.44 3.20
CA GLN A 74 8.30 13.23 4.33
C GLN A 74 9.70 13.77 4.00
N PRO A 75 9.92 15.09 3.99
CA PRO A 75 11.28 15.61 3.93
C PRO A 75 12.02 15.05 5.16
N ALA A 76 13.18 14.44 4.92
CA ALA A 76 14.07 13.90 5.93
C ALA A 76 14.42 14.99 6.95
N GLY A 77 13.62 15.08 8.02
CA GLY A 77 13.63 16.20 8.94
C GLY A 77 13.00 15.83 10.28
N SER A 78 13.20 14.60 10.74
CA SER A 78 13.13 14.22 12.16
C SER A 78 13.65 12.79 12.32
N SER A 79 14.93 12.69 12.71
CA SER A 79 15.55 11.65 13.58
C SER A 79 15.01 10.21 13.50
N SER A 80 15.82 9.20 13.21
CA SER A 80 16.99 8.85 14.02
C SER A 80 17.92 7.92 13.24
N THR A 81 19.16 8.38 13.11
CA THR A 81 20.34 7.54 12.93
C THR A 81 20.39 6.51 14.08
N ARG A 82 19.99 5.28 13.81
CA ARG A 82 20.62 4.13 14.49
C ARG A 82 21.78 3.65 13.63
N GLN A 83 22.83 4.45 13.68
CA GLN A 83 24.19 3.98 13.43
C GLN A 83 24.54 3.08 14.61
N THR A 84 24.23 1.79 14.52
CA THR A 84 24.81 0.81 15.44
C THR A 84 26.20 0.46 14.93
N THR A 85 27.17 1.10 15.57
CA THR A 85 28.57 0.72 15.71
C THR A 85 28.80 -0.79 15.80
N ASN A 86 29.76 -1.28 15.02
CA ASN A 86 30.63 -2.43 15.33
C ASN A 86 31.88 -2.18 14.46
N ILE A 87 33.00 -1.63 14.93
CA ILE A 87 33.95 -2.06 15.97
C ILE A 87 34.24 -3.57 15.93
N LYS A 88 35.19 -3.99 15.10
CA LYS A 88 36.52 -4.42 15.56
C LYS A 88 37.50 -4.47 14.39
#